data_AF-A0A3B5KXE5-F1
#
_entry.id   AF-A0A3B5KXE5-F1
#
_cell.length_a   1.000
_cell.length_b   1.000
_cell.length_c   1.000
_cell.angle_alpha   90.00
_cell.angle_beta   90.00
_cell.angle_gamma   90.00
#
_symmetry.space_group_name_H-M   'P 1'
#
loop_
_entity.id
_entity.type
_entity.pdbx_description
1 polymer ?
#
loop_
_entity_poly.entity_id
_entity_poly.type
_entity_poly.pdbx_seq_one_letter_code
_entity_poly.pdbx_strand_id
1 'polypeptide(L)' 'MKLEAVDLMEPRLVCVATVKRCVGRLLLIHFDGWEDEFDQWVDHQSPDIYPVGWCELVGYQLQPPPGLESTVGSG' A
#
# COMPACT_ATOMS: atom_id res chain seq x y z
N MET A 1 1.07 -11.21 2.76
CA MET A 1 -0.11 -10.62 3.45
C MET A 1 -0.42 -9.29 2.77
N LYS A 2 -1.69 -8.96 2.54
CA LYS A 2 -2.10 -7.69 1.91
C LYS A 2 -2.32 -6.60 2.97
N LEU A 3 -2.04 -5.37 2.61
CA LEU A 3 -2.21 -4.17 3.45
C LEU A 3 -2.39 -2.93 2.57
N GLU A 4 -2.71 -1.82 3.21
CA GLU A 4 -2.61 -0.48 2.64
C GLU A 4 -1.38 0.20 3.23
N ALA A 5 -0.55 0.84 2.42
CA ALA A 5 0.71 1.43 2.89
C ALA A 5 0.95 2.81 2.27
N VAL A 6 1.49 3.74 3.06
CA VAL A 6 1.95 5.03 2.54
C VAL A 6 3.17 4.80 1.66
N ASP A 7 3.21 5.47 0.51
CA ASP A 7 4.44 5.58 -0.27
C ASP A 7 5.40 6.58 0.40
N LEU A 8 6.53 6.12 0.93
CA LEU A 8 7.50 6.99 1.60
C LEU A 8 8.19 7.98 0.64
N MET A 9 8.18 7.71 -0.67
CA MET A 9 8.66 8.65 -1.69
C MET A 9 7.59 9.71 -2.02
N GLU A 10 6.32 9.38 -1.81
CA GLU A 10 5.19 10.26 -2.04
C GLU A 10 4.13 10.16 -0.93
N PRO A 11 4.38 10.76 0.27
CA PRO A 11 3.61 10.49 1.49
C PRO A 11 2.13 10.88 1.45
N ARG A 12 1.67 11.51 0.37
CA ARG A 12 0.25 11.80 0.11
C ARG A 12 -0.51 10.60 -0.48
N LEU A 13 0.19 9.52 -0.83
CA LEU A 13 -0.41 8.34 -1.45
C LEU A 13 -0.45 7.20 -0.44
N VAL A 14 -1.62 6.57 -0.34
CA VAL A 14 -1.77 5.26 0.29
C VAL A 14 -2.12 4.27 -0.81
N CYS A 15 -1.36 3.20 -0.93
CA CYS A 15 -1.39 2.28 -2.06
C CYS A 15 -1.77 0.87 -1.61
N VAL A 16 -2.34 0.08 -2.53
CA VAL A 16 -2.47 -1.37 -2.34
C VAL A 16 -1.08 -2.01 -2.28
N ALA A 17 -0.81 -2.76 -1.22
CA ALA A 17 0.51 -3.32 -1.00
C ALA A 17 0.48 -4.77 -0.50
N THR A 18 1.63 -5.42 -0.60
CA THR A 18 1.90 -6.77 -0.13
C THR A 18 3.15 -6.79 0.73
N VAL A 19 3.09 -7.39 1.93
CA VAL A 19 4.30 -7.75 2.67
C VAL A 19 5.00 -8.88 1.91
N LYS A 20 6.14 -8.57 1.29
CA LYS A 20 6.97 -9.48 0.51
C LYS A 20 7.93 -10.26 1.39
N ARG A 21 8.48 -9.63 2.43
CA ARG A 21 9.42 -10.25 3.38
C ARG A 21 9.32 -9.64 4.77
N CYS A 22 9.62 -10.42 5.80
CA CYS A 22 9.80 -9.95 7.16
C CYS A 22 11.21 -10.28 7.64
N VAL A 23 11.89 -9.33 8.29
CA VAL A 23 13.20 -9.50 8.92
C VAL A 23 13.18 -8.82 10.28
N GLY A 24 13.02 -9.60 11.35
CA GLY A 24 12.84 -9.04 12.69
C GLY A 24 11.61 -8.13 12.74
N ARG A 25 11.84 -6.84 13.03
CA ARG A 25 10.78 -5.81 13.06
C ARG A 25 10.50 -5.17 11.71
N LEU A 26 11.34 -5.40 10.70
CA LEU A 26 11.23 -4.76 9.41
C LEU A 26 10.38 -5.61 8.45
N LEU A 27 9.47 -4.95 7.75
CA LEU A 27 8.63 -5.49 6.70
C LEU A 27 9.10 -4.89 5.37
N LEU A 28 9.35 -5.74 4.38
CA LEU A 28 9.53 -5.30 3.00
C LEU A 28 8.16 -5.21 2.35
N ILE A 29 7.73 -4.00 2.06
CA ILE A 29 6.45 -3.67 1.45
C ILE A 29 6.66 -3.55 -0.06
N HIS A 30 5.90 -4.34 -0.80
CA HIS A 30 5.80 -4.26 -2.24
C HIS A 30 4.51 -3.55 -2.61
N PHE A 31 4.58 -2.52 -3.46
CA PHE A 31 3.40 -1.84 -3.99
C PHE A 31 2.89 -2.60 -5.21
N ASP A 32 1.65 -3.09 -5.13
CA ASP A 32 1.11 -3.98 -6.15
C ASP A 32 1.12 -3.30 -7.53
N GLY A 33 1.69 -3.98 -8.52
CA GLY A 33 1.77 -3.51 -9.91
C GLY A 33 3.00 -2.64 -10.22
N TRP A 34 3.82 -2.30 -9.23
CA TRP A 34 5.10 -1.62 -9.40
C TRP A 34 6.27 -2.60 -9.46
N GLU A 35 7.41 -2.15 -9.97
CA GLU A 35 8.65 -2.94 -9.97
C GLU A 35 9.24 -3.09 -8.57
N ASP A 36 9.97 -4.20 -8.35
CA ASP A 36 10.63 -4.53 -7.08
C ASP A 36 11.62 -3.47 -6.57
N GLU A 37 12.12 -2.59 -7.45
CA GLU A 37 13.00 -1.47 -7.07
C GLU A 37 12.28 -0.44 -6.18
N PHE A 38 10.95 -0.38 -6.26
CA PHE A 38 10.13 0.50 -5.43
C PHE A 38 9.71 -0.13 -4.10
N ASP A 39 10.16 -1.36 -3.80
CA ASP A 39 9.87 -2.00 -2.51
C ASP A 39 10.51 -1.20 -1.36
N GLN A 40 9.75 -0.99 -0.28
CA GLN A 40 10.18 -0.15 0.85
C GLN A 40 10.24 -0.96 2.15
N TRP A 41 11.29 -0.75 2.94
CA TRP A 41 11.40 -1.32 4.30
C TRP A 41 10.72 -0.41 5.32
N VAL A 42 9.80 -0.97 6.11
CA VAL A 42 9.11 -0.26 7.19
C VAL A 42 9.17 -1.07 8.48
N ASP A 43 9.19 -0.40 9.64
CA ASP A 43 9.00 -1.07 10.93
C ASP A 43 7.52 -1.51 11.06
N HIS A 44 7.25 -2.69 11.63
CA HIS A 44 5.89 -3.19 11.81
C HIS A 44 5.03 -2.34 12.77
N GLN A 45 5.65 -1.42 13.52
CA GLN A 45 4.96 -0.43 14.36
C GLN A 45 4.82 0.94 13.67
N SER A 46 5.23 1.05 12.40
CA SER A 46 5.09 2.29 11.65
C SER A 46 3.61 2.73 11.61
N PRO A 47 3.32 4.04 11.79
CA PRO A 47 1.96 4.56 11.58
C PRO A 47 1.55 4.55 10.11
N ASP A 48 2.48 4.25 9.20
CA ASP A 48 2.32 4.36 7.74
C ASP A 48 1.86 3.06 7.07
N ILE A 49 1.45 2.07 7.86
CA ILE A 49 0.87 0.81 7.38
C ILE A 49 -0.48 0.57 8.03
N TYR A 50 -1.46 0.16 7.23
CA TYR A 50 -2.85 0.04 7.64
C TYR A 50 -3.44 -1.32 7.24
N PRO A 51 -4.41 -1.83 8.00
CA PRO A 51 -5.17 -2.99 7.56
C PRO A 51 -5.95 -2.68 6.27
N VAL A 52 -6.21 -3.70 5.46
CA VAL A 52 -7.08 -3.58 4.28
C VAL A 52 -8.46 -3.03 4.70
N GLY A 53 -8.93 -2.00 3.99
CA GLY A 53 -10.18 -1.30 4.25
C GLY A 53 -10.04 -0.02 5.08
N TRP A 54 -8.83 0.35 5.51
CA TRP A 54 -8.63 1.55 6.31
C TRP A 54 -8.96 2.83 5.54
N CYS A 55 -8.50 2.94 4.29
CA CYS A 55 -8.79 4.07 3.41
C CYS A 55 -10.31 4.27 3.22
N GLU A 56 -11.05 3.19 2.94
CA GLU A 56 -12.51 3.22 2.84
C GLU A 56 -13.15 3.70 4.14
N LEU A 57 -12.70 3.16 5.28
CA LEU A 57 -13.23 3.48 6.61
C LEU A 57 -13.10 4.96 6.97
N VAL A 58 -11.96 5.58 6.65
CA VAL A 58 -11.67 6.98 7.02
C VAL A 58 -11.98 7.98 5.91
N GLY A 59 -12.43 7.50 4.74
CA GLY A 59 -12.69 8.34 3.56
C GLY A 59 -11.42 8.86 2.87
N TYR A 60 -10.31 8.13 2.98
CA TYR A 60 -9.06 8.44 2.27
C TYR A 60 -9.01 7.73 0.92
N GLN A 61 -8.35 8.34 -0.07
CA GLN A 61 -8.22 7.74 -1.40
C GLN A 61 -7.12 6.67 -1.43
N LEU A 62 -7.53 5.42 -1.59
CA LEU A 62 -6.63 4.31 -1.91
C LEU A 62 -6.21 4.38 -3.38
N GLN A 63 -4.91 4.33 -3.65
CA GLN A 63 -4.38 4.25 -5.00
C GLN A 63 -4.46 2.81 -5.51
N PRO A 64 -5.11 2.57 -6.66
CA PRO A 64 -5.15 1.25 -7.26
C PRO A 64 -3.76 0.90 -7.86
N PRO A 65 -3.46 -0.40 -8.03
CA PRO A 65 -2.33 -0.84 -8.84
C PRO A 65 -2.37 -0.21 -10.25
N PRO A 66 -1.22 0.16 -10.83
CA PRO A 66 -1.18 0.65 -12.21
C PRO A 66 -1.77 -0.37 -13.18
N GLY A 67 -2.50 0.12 -14.19
CA GLY A 67 -3.16 -0.73 -15.19
C GLY A 67 -4.47 -1.38 -14.74
N LEU A 68 -4.86 -1.22 -13.46
CA LEU A 68 -6.21 -1.56 -13.00
C LEU A 68 -7.12 -0.36 -13.30
N GLU A 69 -7.70 -0.32 -14.51
CA GLU A 69 -8.72 0.67 -14.83
C GLU A 69 -9.92 0.48 -13.89
N SER A 70 -10.25 1.53 -13.12
CA SER A 70 -11.41 1.60 -12.25
C SER A 70 -12.69 1.37 -13.04
N THR A 71 -13.09 0.12 -13.23
CA THR A 71 -14.37 -0.22 -13.86
C THR A 71 -15.47 -0.18 -12.80
N VAL A 72 -15.65 0.96 -12.12
CA VAL A 72 -16.82 1.27 -11.29
C VAL A 72 -16.89 2.81 -11.17
N GLY A 73 -17.89 3.56 -11.63
CA GLY A 73 -19.11 3.23 -12.35
C GLY A 73 -19.65 4.52 -13.01
N SER A 74 -20.04 4.40 -14.27
CA SER A 74 -21.00 5.29 -14.92
C SER A 74 -22.31 4.51 -14.94
N GLY A 75 -23.13 4.71 -13.90
CA GLY A 75 -24.47 4.17 -13.78
C GLY A 75 -25.38 5.24 -13.20
#